data_AF-A0A9X0CM80-F1
#
_entry.id   AF-A0A9X0CM80-F1
#
_cell.length_a   1.000
_cell.length_b   1.000
_cell.length_c   1.000
_cell.angle_alpha   90.00
_cell.angle_beta   90.00
_cell.angle_gamma   90.00
#
_symmetry.space_group_name_H-M   'P 1'
#
loop_
_entity.id
_entity.type
_entity.pdbx_description
1 polymer ?
#
loop_
_entity_poly.entity_id
_entity_poly.type
_entity_poly.pdbx_seq_one_letter_code
_entity_poly.pdbx_strand_id
1 'polypeptide(L)'
;MPRSPEPQNTGSRYSSPLPPIGTSPEETHTNPSQNIERPYRSNLPDPWPVLDESEQLFVRNIASMGFPNPRVSRAVQRLGMKEREVMDFLLSTNELSEIYPPDNVEVALVYNAEKAKAIEFLELVKTFKEYGFKEDNIMECLQVANNDSEKALEYLMSLPSS
;
A
#
# COMPACT_ATOMS: atom_id res chain seq x y z
N MET A 1 -21.67 -36.51 -70.12
CA MET A 1 -20.51 -35.76 -69.58
C MET A 1 -20.77 -34.27 -69.75
N PRO A 2 -20.19 -33.35 -68.95
CA PRO A 2 -19.87 -33.29 -67.51
C PRO A 2 -20.66 -32.12 -66.83
N ARG A 3 -20.69 -31.88 -65.51
CA ARG A 3 -19.75 -31.01 -64.77
C ARG A 3 -20.14 -30.94 -63.28
N SER A 4 -19.15 -31.03 -62.39
CA SER A 4 -19.12 -30.49 -61.01
C SER A 4 -18.28 -29.19 -61.00
N PRO A 5 -18.04 -28.50 -59.86
CA PRO A 5 -19.00 -27.69 -59.09
C PRO A 5 -18.46 -26.27 -58.72
N GLU A 6 -19.33 -25.48 -58.04
CA GLU A 6 -19.23 -24.28 -57.15
C GLU A 6 -17.85 -23.76 -56.61
N PRO A 7 -17.70 -22.53 -55.99
CA PRO A 7 -18.60 -21.91 -54.99
C PRO A 7 -18.66 -20.35 -54.87
N GLN A 8 -19.40 -19.93 -53.83
CA GLN A 8 -19.94 -18.62 -53.42
C GLN A 8 -18.94 -17.67 -52.70
N ASN A 9 -19.14 -16.34 -52.81
CA ASN A 9 -18.58 -15.33 -51.90
C ASN A 9 -19.63 -14.22 -51.64
N THR A 10 -19.99 -13.99 -50.38
CA THR A 10 -21.12 -13.19 -49.92
C THR A 10 -20.69 -11.79 -49.42
N GLY A 11 -21.19 -10.76 -50.10
CA GLY A 11 -21.79 -9.54 -49.53
C GLY A 11 -20.96 -8.59 -48.64
N SER A 12 -20.44 -7.51 -49.24
CA SER A 12 -20.15 -6.22 -48.56
C SER A 12 -21.41 -5.37 -48.39
N ARG A 13 -21.60 -4.66 -47.24
CA ARG A 13 -22.18 -3.29 -47.11
C ARG A 13 -21.84 -2.64 -45.75
N TYR A 14 -21.36 -1.39 -45.75
CA TYR A 14 -21.07 -0.51 -44.58
C TYR A 14 -22.16 0.58 -44.37
N SER A 15 -22.32 1.09 -43.12
CA SER A 15 -22.79 2.44 -42.65
C SER A 15 -23.71 2.31 -41.41
N SER A 16 -23.64 3.02 -40.27
CA SER A 16 -23.13 4.35 -39.80
C SER A 16 -23.06 4.35 -38.24
N PRO A 17 -22.79 5.45 -37.47
CA PRO A 17 -22.06 6.71 -37.68
C PRO A 17 -20.92 6.97 -36.63
N LEU A 18 -20.17 8.07 -36.80
CA LEU A 18 -19.08 8.56 -35.91
C LEU A 18 -19.60 9.32 -34.67
N PRO A 19 -18.91 9.27 -33.50
CA PRO A 19 -18.98 10.28 -32.44
C PRO A 19 -17.90 11.39 -32.61
N PRO A 20 -18.05 12.56 -31.95
CA PRO A 20 -17.44 13.82 -32.36
C PRO A 20 -15.99 14.04 -31.87
N ILE A 21 -15.34 15.00 -32.53
CA ILE A 21 -14.04 15.57 -32.18
C ILE A 21 -14.06 16.14 -30.75
N GLY A 22 -13.12 15.71 -29.93
CA GLY A 22 -12.76 16.33 -28.66
C GLY A 22 -11.24 16.44 -28.62
N THR A 23 -10.69 17.52 -29.18
CA THR A 23 -9.27 17.81 -29.14
C THR A 23 -8.88 18.34 -27.75
N SER A 24 -8.05 17.61 -27.02
CA SER A 24 -6.99 18.16 -26.16
C SER A 24 -5.95 17.08 -25.85
N PRO A 25 -4.66 17.43 -25.69
CA PRO A 25 -3.56 16.64 -26.20
C PRO A 25 -3.10 15.52 -25.26
N GLU A 26 -2.73 14.43 -25.91
CA GLU A 26 -1.64 13.51 -25.59
C GLU A 26 -0.60 14.08 -24.61
N GLU A 27 -0.55 13.52 -23.39
CA GLU A 27 0.70 13.33 -22.66
C GLU A 27 0.82 11.84 -22.30
N THR A 28 1.52 11.14 -23.19
CA THR A 28 2.59 10.16 -22.88
C THR A 28 2.34 9.08 -21.82
N HIS A 29 2.16 7.86 -22.35
CA HIS A 29 2.87 6.64 -21.98
C HIS A 29 3.10 6.34 -20.48
N THR A 30 2.35 5.39 -19.92
CA THR A 30 2.84 4.05 -19.53
C THR A 30 1.68 3.17 -19.04
N ASN A 31 1.73 1.88 -19.40
CA ASN A 31 0.68 0.88 -19.22
C ASN A 31 0.10 0.76 -17.79
N PRO A 32 -1.24 0.73 -17.62
CA PRO A 32 -1.86 0.19 -16.43
C PRO A 32 -2.04 -1.32 -16.60
N SER A 33 -1.07 -2.12 -16.14
CA SER A 33 -1.34 -3.54 -15.92
C SER A 33 -2.32 -3.65 -14.75
N GLN A 34 -3.59 -3.81 -15.09
CA GLN A 34 -4.64 -4.20 -14.17
C GLN A 34 -4.31 -5.57 -13.58
N ASN A 35 -4.12 -5.62 -12.26
CA ASN A 35 -4.39 -6.84 -11.50
C ASN A 35 -5.44 -6.47 -10.44
N ILE A 36 -6.62 -7.07 -10.57
CA ILE A 36 -7.78 -6.84 -9.71
C ILE A 36 -7.58 -7.74 -8.49
N GLU A 37 -7.45 -7.18 -7.29
CA GLU A 37 -8.01 -7.75 -6.05
C GLU A 37 -7.76 -6.81 -4.85
N ARG A 38 -8.84 -6.10 -4.45
CA ARG A 38 -8.93 -5.07 -3.39
C ARG A 38 -8.05 -3.83 -3.65
N PRO A 39 -8.62 -2.61 -3.71
CA PRO A 39 -7.76 -1.44 -3.57
C PRO A 39 -7.20 -1.51 -2.17
N TYR A 40 -5.95 -1.92 -2.04
CA TYR A 40 -5.17 -1.65 -0.86
C TYR A 40 -5.20 -0.13 -0.67
N ARG A 41 -6.10 0.33 0.20
CA ARG A 41 -6.28 1.74 0.57
C ARG A 41 -5.60 1.93 1.91
N SER A 42 -4.28 2.04 1.90
CA SER A 42 -3.61 2.66 3.05
C SER A 42 -3.72 4.17 2.91
N ASN A 43 -4.03 4.87 3.99
CA ASN A 43 -3.93 6.33 4.01
C ASN A 43 -2.48 6.83 4.18
N LEU A 44 -1.53 5.91 4.30
CA LEU A 44 -0.12 6.22 4.47
C LEU A 44 0.53 6.72 3.17
N PRO A 45 1.44 7.71 3.25
CA PRO A 45 2.17 8.22 2.10
C PRO A 45 3.02 7.12 1.46
N ASP A 46 3.14 7.15 0.14
CA ASP A 46 4.01 6.27 -0.62
C ASP A 46 5.40 6.92 -0.79
N PRO A 47 6.47 6.37 -0.21
CA PRO A 47 7.81 6.91 -0.37
C PRO A 47 8.45 6.51 -1.70
N TRP A 48 7.76 5.78 -2.58
CA TRP A 48 8.27 5.39 -3.91
C TRP A 48 9.03 6.51 -4.66
N PRO A 49 8.54 7.77 -4.73
CA PRO A 49 9.22 8.83 -5.49
C PRO A 49 10.56 9.29 -4.89
N VAL A 50 10.81 8.99 -3.61
CA VAL A 50 12.04 9.39 -2.90
C VAL A 50 13.06 8.27 -2.81
N LEU A 51 12.75 7.07 -3.31
CA LEU A 51 13.66 5.93 -3.36
C LEU A 51 14.64 6.04 -4.54
N ASP A 52 15.87 5.55 -4.35
CA ASP A 52 16.89 5.46 -5.39
C ASP A 52 16.55 4.38 -6.43
N GLU A 53 17.19 4.41 -7.62
CA GLU A 53 16.92 3.44 -8.70
C GLU A 53 17.08 1.98 -8.27
N SER A 54 18.10 1.68 -7.46
CA SER A 54 18.34 0.35 -6.90
C SER A 54 17.22 -0.10 -5.97
N GLU A 55 16.73 0.80 -5.13
CA GLU A 55 15.63 0.53 -4.20
C GLU A 55 14.32 0.34 -4.94
N GLN A 56 14.03 1.17 -5.94
CA GLN A 56 12.86 1.03 -6.80
C GLN A 56 12.87 -0.31 -7.56
N LEU A 57 14.03 -0.75 -8.06
CA LEU A 57 14.17 -2.05 -8.70
C LEU A 57 13.88 -3.19 -7.71
N PHE A 58 14.43 -3.10 -6.50
CA PHE A 58 14.18 -4.05 -5.43
C PHE A 58 12.69 -4.09 -5.05
N VAL A 59 12.04 -2.93 -4.88
CA VAL A 59 10.60 -2.84 -4.60
C VAL A 59 9.78 -3.48 -5.71
N ARG A 60 10.08 -3.25 -7.00
CA ARG A 60 9.38 -3.91 -8.11
C ARG A 60 9.52 -5.42 -8.07
N ASN A 61 10.71 -5.92 -7.74
CA ASN A 61 10.95 -7.36 -7.60
C ASN A 61 10.08 -7.96 -6.49
N ILE A 62 10.03 -7.33 -5.32
CA ILE A 62 9.18 -7.79 -4.21
C ILE A 62 7.68 -7.64 -4.54
N ALA A 63 7.27 -6.53 -5.14
CA ALA A 63 5.89 -6.29 -5.56
C ALA A 63 5.41 -7.30 -6.62
N SER A 64 6.32 -7.86 -7.43
CA SER A 64 5.98 -8.93 -8.39
C SER A 64 5.46 -10.22 -7.73
N MET A 65 5.75 -10.42 -6.45
CA MET A 65 5.22 -11.53 -5.65
C MET A 65 3.78 -11.31 -5.17
N GLY A 66 3.16 -10.16 -5.47
CA GLY A 66 1.77 -9.84 -5.11
C GLY A 66 1.63 -8.88 -3.93
N PHE A 67 2.72 -8.33 -3.41
CA PHE A 67 2.65 -7.30 -2.37
C PHE A 67 2.31 -5.92 -2.96
N PRO A 68 1.49 -5.09 -2.27
CA PRO A 68 1.20 -3.74 -2.72
C PRO A 68 2.47 -2.88 -2.80
N ASN A 69 2.71 -2.24 -3.93
CA ASN A 69 3.92 -1.43 -4.15
C ASN A 69 4.15 -0.36 -3.04
N PRO A 70 3.16 0.45 -2.63
CA PRO A 70 3.36 1.45 -1.57
C PRO A 70 3.81 0.85 -0.24
N ARG A 71 3.34 -0.36 0.09
CA ARG A 71 3.71 -1.07 1.31
C ARG A 71 5.15 -1.55 1.25
N VAL A 72 5.56 -2.09 0.11
CA VAL A 72 6.94 -2.53 -0.13
C VAL A 72 7.88 -1.32 -0.10
N SER A 73 7.52 -0.20 -0.74
CA SER A 73 8.29 1.04 -0.71
C SER A 73 8.58 1.52 0.71
N ARG A 74 7.57 1.50 1.60
CA ARG A 74 7.74 1.85 3.03
C ARG A 74 8.68 0.90 3.77
N ALA A 75 8.55 -0.41 3.53
CA ALA A 75 9.43 -1.40 4.14
C ALA A 75 10.89 -1.18 3.71
N VAL A 76 11.12 -0.93 2.41
CA VAL A 76 12.44 -0.69 1.84
C VAL A 76 13.04 0.62 2.34
N GLN A 77 12.26 1.71 2.43
CA GLN A 77 12.74 2.97 3.00
C GLN A 77 13.27 2.79 4.44
N ARG A 78 12.65 1.89 5.21
CA ARG A 78 12.99 1.69 6.62
C ARG A 78 14.12 0.68 6.86
N LEU A 79 14.12 -0.41 6.11
CA LEU A 79 14.99 -1.58 6.30
C LEU A 79 16.13 -1.64 5.27
N GLY A 80 16.05 -0.81 4.22
CA GLY A 80 16.88 -0.88 3.03
C GLY A 80 16.53 -2.07 2.13
N MET A 81 17.46 -2.44 1.25
CA MET A 81 17.34 -3.60 0.36
C MET A 81 17.68 -4.93 1.06
N LYS A 82 17.29 -5.08 2.32
CA LYS A 82 17.50 -6.30 3.11
C LYS A 82 16.32 -7.24 2.92
N GLU A 83 16.41 -8.10 1.91
CA GLU A 83 15.29 -8.95 1.49
C GLU A 83 14.60 -9.70 2.63
N ARG A 84 15.37 -10.36 3.50
CA ARG A 84 14.79 -11.10 4.63
C ARG A 84 14.00 -10.18 5.57
N GLU A 85 14.58 -9.05 5.98
CA GLU A 85 13.90 -8.12 6.90
C GLU A 85 12.65 -7.52 6.26
N VAL A 86 12.72 -7.15 4.97
CA VAL A 86 11.58 -6.62 4.22
C VAL A 86 10.47 -7.66 4.10
N MET A 87 10.80 -8.92 3.81
CA MET A 87 9.81 -9.99 3.74
C MET A 87 9.18 -10.26 5.10
N ASP A 88 9.98 -10.34 6.17
CA ASP A 88 9.49 -10.53 7.53
C ASP A 88 8.53 -9.39 7.95
N PHE A 89 8.85 -8.15 7.57
CA PHE A 89 7.98 -6.99 7.78
C PHE A 89 6.65 -7.14 7.02
N LEU A 90 6.68 -7.51 5.74
CA LEU A 90 5.48 -7.63 4.90
C LEU A 90 4.56 -8.76 5.39
N LEU A 91 5.14 -9.90 5.78
CA LEU A 91 4.40 -11.02 6.35
C LEU A 91 3.78 -10.63 7.70
N SER A 92 4.57 -10.02 8.59
CA SER A 92 4.08 -9.53 9.88
C SER A 92 2.95 -8.51 9.70
N THR A 93 3.08 -7.61 8.72
CA THR A 93 2.02 -6.64 8.40
C THR A 93 0.72 -7.35 8.01
N ASN A 94 0.82 -8.37 7.16
CA ASN A 94 -0.36 -9.12 6.72
C ASN A 94 -1.04 -9.85 7.89
N GLU A 95 -0.26 -10.56 8.72
CA GLU A 95 -0.78 -11.27 9.90
C GLU A 95 -1.44 -10.33 10.91
N LEU A 96 -0.78 -9.22 11.25
CA LEU A 96 -1.28 -8.28 12.25
C LEU A 96 -2.50 -7.49 11.71
N SER A 97 -2.60 -7.28 10.39
CA SER A 97 -3.74 -6.59 9.78
C SER A 97 -5.06 -7.37 9.84
N GLU A 98 -5.03 -8.66 10.23
CA GLU A 98 -6.24 -9.43 10.52
C GLU A 98 -6.86 -9.07 11.88
N ILE A 99 -6.05 -8.52 12.80
CA ILE A 99 -6.43 -8.25 14.19
C ILE A 99 -6.55 -6.74 14.45
N TYR A 100 -5.67 -5.96 13.84
CA TYR A 100 -5.56 -4.51 14.05
C TYR A 100 -5.77 -3.75 12.73
N PRO A 101 -6.10 -2.44 12.78
CA PRO A 101 -6.22 -1.63 11.58
C PRO A 101 -4.92 -1.66 10.74
N PRO A 102 -5.00 -1.88 9.42
CA PRO A 102 -3.81 -2.08 8.57
C PRO A 102 -2.86 -0.88 8.59
N ASP A 103 -3.41 0.34 8.65
CA ASP A 103 -2.61 1.57 8.74
C ASP A 103 -1.83 1.61 10.07
N ASN A 104 -2.47 1.28 11.18
CA ASN A 104 -1.81 1.24 12.50
C ASN A 104 -0.73 0.17 12.55
N VAL A 105 -0.96 -1.00 11.93
CA VAL A 105 0.02 -2.10 11.86
C VAL A 105 1.27 -1.67 11.12
N GLU A 106 1.09 -1.03 9.97
CA GLU A 106 2.22 -0.55 9.18
C GLU A 106 2.99 0.53 9.91
N VAL A 107 2.29 1.49 10.52
CA VAL A 107 2.91 2.52 11.36
C VAL A 107 3.70 1.89 12.51
N ALA A 108 3.11 0.92 13.21
CA ALA A 108 3.74 0.23 14.32
C ALA A 108 5.03 -0.49 13.89
N LEU A 109 5.01 -1.20 12.76
CA LEU A 109 6.17 -1.90 12.22
C LEU A 109 7.20 -0.94 11.60
N VAL A 110 6.80 0.23 11.11
CA VAL A 110 7.72 1.26 10.59
C VAL A 110 8.53 1.86 11.73
N TYR A 111 7.88 2.16 12.86
CA TYR A 111 8.57 2.69 14.04
C TYR A 111 9.34 1.61 14.80
N ASN A 112 8.84 0.37 14.82
CA ASN A 112 9.44 -0.72 15.56
C ASN A 112 10.03 -1.78 14.63
N ALA A 113 11.36 -1.93 14.64
CA ALA A 113 12.03 -2.96 13.85
C ALA A 113 11.70 -4.39 14.31
N GLU A 114 11.27 -4.57 15.56
CA GLU A 114 10.94 -5.87 16.15
C GLU A 114 9.42 -6.06 16.19
N LYS A 115 8.92 -7.19 15.66
CA LYS A 115 7.49 -7.54 15.69
C LYS A 115 6.88 -7.47 17.09
N ALA A 116 7.61 -7.93 18.12
CA ALA A 116 7.14 -7.90 19.50
C ALA A 116 6.83 -6.47 19.98
N LYS A 117 7.71 -5.51 19.67
CA LYS A 117 7.52 -4.09 19.98
C LYS A 117 6.39 -3.46 19.17
N ALA A 118 6.22 -3.88 17.91
CA ALA A 118 5.09 -3.43 17.10
C ALA A 118 3.74 -3.89 17.68
N ILE A 119 3.67 -5.12 18.19
CA ILE A 119 2.46 -5.62 18.89
C ILE A 119 2.20 -4.81 20.16
N GLU A 120 3.23 -4.55 20.96
CA GLU A 120 3.13 -3.71 22.15
C GLU A 120 2.61 -2.30 21.81
N PHE A 121 3.16 -1.66 20.77
CA PHE A 121 2.67 -0.39 20.25
C PHE A 121 1.16 -0.46 19.91
N LEU A 122 0.73 -1.49 19.20
CA LEU A 122 -0.67 -1.65 18.79
C LEU A 122 -1.62 -1.85 19.97
N GLU A 123 -1.22 -2.62 20.98
CA GLU A 123 -1.99 -2.80 22.21
C GLU A 123 -2.11 -1.49 23.01
N LEU A 124 -1.03 -0.70 23.07
CA LEU A 124 -1.07 0.63 23.70
C LEU A 124 -1.95 1.60 22.92
N VAL A 125 -1.87 1.61 21.58
CA VAL A 125 -2.77 2.40 20.73
C VAL A 125 -4.22 2.07 21.05
N LYS A 126 -4.57 0.79 21.08
CA LYS A 126 -5.93 0.35 21.41
C LYS A 126 -6.33 0.81 22.81
N THR A 127 -5.49 0.58 23.81
CA THR A 127 -5.76 0.94 25.21
C THR A 127 -5.98 2.45 25.38
N PHE A 128 -5.13 3.29 24.80
CA PHE A 128 -5.27 4.74 24.90
C PHE A 128 -6.45 5.28 24.08
N LYS A 129 -6.82 4.62 22.98
CA LYS A 129 -8.08 4.91 22.29
C LYS A 129 -9.29 4.61 23.16
N GLU A 130 -9.26 3.54 23.97
CA GLU A 130 -10.32 3.24 24.95
C GLU A 130 -10.40 4.29 26.07
N TYR A 131 -9.29 4.94 26.42
CA TYR A 131 -9.28 6.11 27.32
C TYR A 131 -9.81 7.40 26.67
N GLY A 132 -10.09 7.39 25.37
CA GLY A 132 -10.63 8.53 24.63
C GLY A 132 -9.57 9.49 24.09
N PHE A 133 -8.29 9.10 24.07
CA PHE A 133 -7.25 9.90 23.44
C PHE A 133 -7.36 9.84 21.91
N LYS A 134 -6.95 10.94 21.24
CA LYS A 134 -6.90 11.02 19.78
C LYS A 134 -5.76 10.14 19.25
N GLU A 135 -6.01 9.42 18.15
CA GLU A 135 -5.05 8.49 17.57
C GLU A 135 -3.73 9.18 17.18
N ASP A 136 -3.79 10.38 16.59
CA ASP A 136 -2.59 11.17 16.25
C ASP A 136 -1.69 11.43 17.46
N ASN A 137 -2.28 11.86 18.58
CA ASN A 137 -1.55 12.13 19.83
C ASN A 137 -0.94 10.84 20.39
N ILE A 138 -1.67 9.72 20.29
CA ILE A 138 -1.20 8.42 20.77
C ILE A 138 -0.01 7.94 19.94
N MET A 139 -0.08 8.04 18.62
CA MET A 139 1.00 7.61 17.73
C MET A 139 2.27 8.43 18.00
N GLU A 140 2.14 9.75 18.15
CA GLU A 140 3.26 10.64 18.46
C GLU A 140 3.87 10.33 19.84
N CYS A 141 3.05 10.18 20.88
CA CYS A 141 3.56 9.93 22.22
C CYS A 141 4.24 8.57 22.32
N LEU A 142 3.71 7.53 21.67
CA LEU A 142 4.30 6.19 21.67
C LEU A 142 5.64 6.16 20.93
N GLN A 143 5.77 6.97 19.87
CA GLN A 143 7.04 7.15 19.18
C GLN A 143 8.08 7.82 20.11
N VAL A 144 7.70 8.85 20.87
CA VAL A 144 8.59 9.57 21.80
C VAL A 144 8.92 8.73 23.05
N ALA A 145 7.94 7.99 23.56
CA ALA A 145 8.07 7.14 24.72
C ALA A 145 8.74 5.79 24.40
N ASN A 146 8.95 5.45 23.12
CA ASN A 146 9.51 4.18 22.68
C ASN A 146 8.73 2.97 23.26
N ASN A 147 7.40 3.03 23.14
CA ASN A 147 6.44 2.07 23.70
C ASN A 147 6.38 1.98 25.24
N ASP A 148 6.97 2.93 25.97
CA ASP A 148 6.79 3.00 27.42
C ASP A 148 5.38 3.52 27.75
N SER A 149 4.56 2.66 28.37
CA SER A 149 3.15 2.94 28.63
C SER A 149 2.93 4.07 29.64
N GLU A 150 3.72 4.10 30.72
CA GLU A 150 3.60 5.10 31.78
C GLU A 150 4.01 6.48 31.25
N LYS A 151 5.14 6.54 30.55
CA LYS A 151 5.65 7.77 29.95
C LYS A 151 4.75 8.28 28.83
N ALA A 152 4.21 7.39 28.01
CA ALA A 152 3.25 7.78 26.96
C ALA A 152 1.96 8.32 27.57
N LEU A 153 1.45 7.70 28.64
CA LEU A 153 0.25 8.17 29.34
C LEU A 153 0.48 9.53 30.01
N GLU A 154 1.62 9.72 30.67
CA GLU A 154 1.99 11.03 31.24
C GLU A 154 2.04 12.10 30.17
N TYR A 155 2.68 11.80 29.02
CA TYR A 155 2.72 12.71 27.88
C TYR A 155 1.32 13.05 27.39
N LEU A 156 0.46 12.04 27.16
CA LEU A 156 -0.92 12.24 26.71
C LEU A 156 -1.76 13.09 27.67
N MET A 157 -1.60 12.88 28.98
CA MET A 157 -2.29 13.65 30.02
C MET A 157 -1.76 15.09 30.11
N SER A 158 -0.49 15.31 29.73
CA SER A 158 0.12 16.65 29.68
C SER A 158 -0.26 17.44 28.42
N LEU A 159 -0.75 16.77 27.37
CA LEU A 159 -1.17 17.43 26.15
C LEU A 159 -2.40 18.31 26.41
N PRO A 160 -2.40 19.57 25.94
CA PRO A 160 -3.56 20.43 26.07
C PRO A 160 -4.74 19.79 25.33
N SER A 161 -5.86 19.59 26.02
CA SER A 161 -7.11 19.14 25.40
C SER A 161 -7.58 20.19 24.39
N SER A 162 -7.19 20.03 23.13
CA SER A 162 -7.62 20.89 22.01
C SER A 162 -8.89 20.36 21.35
#